data_AF-A0A3P8V915-F1
#
_entry.id   AF-A0A3P8V915-F1
#
_cell.length_a   1.000
_cell.length_b   1.000
_cell.length_c   1.000
_cell.angle_alpha   90.00
_cell.angle_beta   90.00
_cell.angle_gamma   90.00
#
_symmetry.space_group_name_H-M   'P 1'
#
loop_
_entity.id
_entity.type
_entity.pdbx_description
1 polymer ?
#
loop_
_entity_poly.entity_id
_entity_poly.type
_entity_poly.pdbx_seq_one_letter_code
_entity_poly.pdbx_strand_id
1 'polypeptide(L)'
;MSVNTIILKPDICDASNRDLAHPPELMQDREHNGLITYWQTVTWRRHPEPLLANITMSWNKSLELTDDVLITFEYGRPTIMILDKSMDHGRSWQPYQFYADDCLDAFNMAPKRVRDLSPANITKVLCTEQYSRWVGSKNDKNVKFEVRARFAVFAGPRLQNMDSLYTRMESMKGLKDFFTFTNLRLRLLRPALGGTYVQRDNLLKYFYAISNIDVPA
;
A
#
# COMPACT_ATOMS: atom_id res chain seq x y z
N MET A 1 -27.42 28.14 -14.73
CA MET A 1 -26.35 27.13 -14.62
C MET A 1 -26.10 26.92 -13.14
N SER A 2 -26.82 25.98 -12.54
CA SER A 2 -26.68 25.70 -11.11
C SER A 2 -25.54 24.71 -10.94
N VAL A 3 -24.37 25.23 -10.55
CA VAL A 3 -23.25 24.39 -10.12
C VAL A 3 -23.61 23.91 -8.72
N ASN A 4 -24.23 22.74 -8.62
CA ASN A 4 -24.30 22.03 -7.35
C ASN A 4 -22.90 21.50 -7.07
N THR A 5 -22.10 22.28 -6.34
CA THR A 5 -20.93 21.76 -5.66
C THR A 5 -21.42 20.74 -4.64
N ILE A 6 -21.40 19.45 -5.00
CA ILE A 6 -21.57 18.38 -4.03
C ILE A 6 -20.30 18.40 -3.17
N ILE A 7 -20.36 19.19 -2.09
CA ILE A 7 -19.46 19.00 -0.96
C ILE A 7 -19.89 17.66 -0.37
N LEU A 8 -19.23 16.57 -0.78
CA LEU A 8 -19.39 15.27 -0.16
C LEU A 8 -19.02 15.43 1.32
N LYS A 9 -20.04 15.54 2.17
CA LYS A 9 -19.90 15.39 3.60
C LYS A 9 -19.45 13.94 3.83
N PRO A 10 -18.29 13.68 4.46
CA PRO A 10 -17.82 12.32 4.75
C PRO A 10 -18.72 11.53 5.74
N ASP A 11 -19.90 12.06 6.10
CA ASP A 11 -20.71 11.57 7.22
C ASP A 11 -21.77 10.54 6.86
N ILE A 12 -22.01 10.22 5.59
CA ILE A 12 -23.03 9.24 5.20
C ILE A 12 -22.45 8.24 4.21
N CYS A 13 -21.74 7.24 4.72
CA CYS A 13 -21.54 5.99 4.00
C CYS A 13 -22.81 5.16 4.14
N ASP A 14 -23.45 4.82 3.02
CA ASP A 14 -24.64 3.96 3.02
C ASP A 14 -24.49 2.88 1.95
N ALA A 15 -24.30 1.63 2.38
CA ALA A 15 -24.13 0.50 1.47
C ALA A 15 -25.38 0.19 0.64
N SER A 16 -26.56 0.66 1.07
CA SER A 16 -27.82 0.47 0.33
C SER A 16 -28.04 1.52 -0.76
N ASN A 17 -27.34 2.66 -0.67
CA ASN A 17 -27.40 3.73 -1.66
C ASN A 17 -26.13 3.73 -2.51
N ARG A 18 -26.30 3.43 -3.81
CA ARG A 18 -25.18 3.37 -4.77
C ARG A 18 -24.33 4.64 -4.81
N ASP A 19 -24.91 5.82 -4.61
CA ASP A 19 -24.19 7.10 -4.67
C ASP A 19 -23.38 7.41 -3.40
N LEU A 20 -23.63 6.68 -2.31
CA LEU A 20 -22.99 6.81 -1.00
C LEU A 20 -22.23 5.53 -0.58
N ALA A 21 -22.21 4.53 -1.45
CA ALA A 21 -21.56 3.25 -1.22
C ALA A 21 -20.10 3.33 -1.67
N HIS A 22 -19.23 2.70 -0.88
CA HIS A 22 -17.79 2.68 -1.11
C HIS A 22 -17.26 1.24 -1.11
N PRO A 23 -17.71 0.41 -2.06
CA PRO A 23 -17.41 -1.01 -2.04
C PRO A 23 -15.99 -1.31 -2.57
N PRO A 24 -15.43 -2.51 -2.34
CA PRO A 24 -14.06 -2.83 -2.68
C PRO A 24 -13.69 -2.72 -4.17
N GLU A 25 -14.66 -2.81 -5.07
CA GLU A 25 -14.45 -2.73 -6.53
C GLU A 25 -13.92 -1.36 -6.94
N LEU A 26 -14.17 -0.32 -6.15
CA LEU A 26 -13.65 1.03 -6.36
C LEU A 26 -12.15 1.16 -6.08
N MET A 27 -11.45 0.09 -5.71
CA MET A 27 -9.98 0.09 -5.63
C MET A 27 -9.30 -0.29 -6.95
N GLN A 28 -10.08 -0.71 -7.96
CA GLN A 28 -9.57 -1.16 -9.27
C GLN A 28 -10.42 -0.65 -10.44
N ASP A 29 -11.36 0.27 -10.19
CA ASP A 29 -12.17 0.84 -11.25
C ASP A 29 -11.34 1.82 -12.10
N ARG A 30 -11.87 2.14 -13.28
CA ARG A 30 -11.30 3.20 -14.09
C ARG A 30 -11.92 4.51 -13.64
N GLU A 31 -11.15 5.35 -12.96
CA GLU A 31 -11.59 6.71 -12.65
C GLU A 31 -12.00 7.42 -13.94
N HIS A 32 -13.27 7.83 -14.02
CA HIS A 32 -13.84 8.51 -15.17
C HIS A 32 -14.06 9.99 -14.86
N ASN A 33 -13.69 10.86 -15.79
CA ASN A 33 -13.96 12.30 -15.76
C ASN A 33 -13.41 13.05 -14.53
N GLY A 34 -12.37 12.52 -13.87
CA GLY A 34 -11.74 13.14 -12.70
C GLY A 34 -12.55 13.06 -11.40
N LEU A 35 -13.62 12.26 -11.37
CA LEU A 35 -14.32 11.92 -10.12
C LEU A 35 -13.57 10.78 -9.45
N ILE A 36 -13.04 11.06 -8.26
CA ILE A 36 -12.33 10.07 -7.45
C ILE A 36 -13.36 9.19 -6.75
N THR A 37 -13.28 7.89 -7.03
CA THR A 37 -13.99 6.82 -6.32
C THR A 37 -13.01 6.17 -5.34
N TYR A 38 -13.53 5.59 -4.26
CA TYR A 38 -12.69 4.89 -3.29
C TYR A 38 -13.51 3.91 -2.46
N TRP A 39 -12.87 2.79 -2.11
CA TRP A 39 -13.31 1.95 -1.01
C TRP A 39 -13.05 2.65 0.32
N GLN A 40 -13.90 2.41 1.33
CA GLN A 40 -13.64 2.90 2.68
C GLN A 40 -14.05 1.90 3.77
N THR A 41 -13.38 1.99 4.93
CA THR A 41 -13.80 1.28 6.14
C THR A 41 -14.82 2.08 6.95
N VAL A 42 -15.40 1.42 7.95
CA VAL A 42 -15.99 2.14 9.08
C VAL A 42 -14.97 3.06 9.75
N THR A 43 -15.48 4.07 10.45
CA THR A 43 -14.67 4.99 11.26
C THR A 43 -14.20 4.34 12.56
N TRP A 44 -13.16 4.89 13.18
CA TRP A 44 -12.52 4.33 14.38
C TRP A 44 -13.30 4.57 15.68
N ARG A 45 -14.64 4.47 15.65
CA ARG A 45 -15.53 4.75 16.79
C ARG A 45 -15.27 3.87 18.01
N ARG A 46 -14.69 2.67 17.82
CA ARG A 46 -14.37 1.70 18.87
C ARG A 46 -13.00 1.90 19.53
N HIS A 47 -12.29 2.98 19.22
CA HIS A 47 -11.02 3.30 19.86
C HIS A 47 -11.14 3.22 21.41
N PRO A 48 -10.21 2.54 22.12
CA PRO A 48 -8.86 2.18 21.69
C PRO A 48 -8.71 0.82 21.01
N GLU A 49 -9.79 0.07 20.75
CA GLU A 49 -9.68 -1.17 19.98
C GLU A 49 -9.11 -0.88 18.58
N PRO A 50 -8.07 -1.59 18.09
CA PRO A 50 -7.44 -1.27 16.81
C PRO A 50 -8.41 -1.34 15.61
N LEU A 51 -8.34 -0.34 14.72
CA LEU A 51 -9.03 -0.38 13.43
C LEU A 51 -8.20 -1.20 12.43
N LEU A 52 -8.48 -2.50 12.37
CA LEU A 52 -7.81 -3.45 11.49
C LEU A 52 -8.62 -3.67 10.21
N ALA A 53 -7.94 -3.74 9.06
CA ALA A 53 -8.55 -4.15 7.79
C ALA A 53 -7.57 -4.96 6.95
N ASN A 54 -8.06 -6.04 6.33
CA ASN A 54 -7.28 -6.89 5.44
C ASN A 54 -7.87 -6.82 4.04
N ILE A 55 -7.03 -6.54 3.04
CA ILE A 55 -7.40 -6.52 1.62
C ILE A 55 -6.56 -7.57 0.94
N THR A 56 -7.21 -8.60 0.40
CA THR A 56 -6.54 -9.71 -0.27
C THR A 56 -6.82 -9.64 -1.77
N MET A 57 -5.75 -9.56 -2.56
CA MET A 57 -5.80 -9.63 -4.02
C MET A 57 -5.31 -11.02 -4.44
N SER A 58 -6.10 -11.72 -5.24
CA SER A 58 -5.88 -13.13 -5.56
C SER A 58 -5.88 -13.34 -7.06
N TRP A 59 -4.86 -14.03 -7.56
CA TRP A 59 -4.76 -14.41 -8.96
C TRP A 59 -4.75 -15.94 -9.09
N ASN A 60 -5.42 -16.44 -10.12
CA ASN A 60 -5.52 -17.87 -10.42
C ASN A 60 -4.25 -18.46 -11.06
N LYS A 61 -3.19 -17.66 -11.17
CA LYS A 61 -1.90 -18.04 -11.72
C LYS A 61 -0.77 -17.35 -10.96
N SER A 62 0.43 -17.87 -11.10
CA SER A 62 1.65 -17.19 -10.66
C SER A 62 1.95 -16.01 -11.60
N LEU A 63 2.28 -14.86 -11.01
CA LEU A 63 2.62 -13.61 -11.68
C LEU A 63 3.98 -13.10 -11.19
N GLU A 64 4.62 -12.24 -11.98
CA GLU A 64 5.91 -11.62 -11.65
C GLU A 64 5.76 -10.10 -11.76
N LEU A 65 6.08 -9.37 -10.68
CA LEU A 65 6.01 -7.90 -10.72
C LEU A 65 6.99 -7.33 -11.75
N THR A 66 6.49 -6.38 -12.55
CA THR A 66 7.27 -5.69 -13.60
C THR A 66 7.52 -4.22 -13.31
N ASP A 67 6.72 -3.60 -12.44
CA ASP A 67 6.86 -2.21 -11.99
C ASP A 67 6.43 -2.09 -10.51
N ASP A 68 6.57 -0.91 -9.91
CA ASP A 68 6.21 -0.62 -8.52
C ASP A 68 4.73 -0.97 -8.25
N VAL A 69 4.44 -1.61 -7.12
CA VAL A 69 3.06 -1.71 -6.63
C VAL A 69 2.69 -0.37 -6.00
N LEU A 70 1.59 0.24 -6.44
CA LEU A 70 1.16 1.56 -6.00
C LEU A 70 -0.22 1.46 -5.33
N ILE A 71 -0.31 1.96 -4.10
CA ILE A 71 -1.58 2.06 -3.36
C ILE A 71 -1.87 3.52 -3.08
N THR A 72 -3.00 4.01 -3.56
CA THR A 72 -3.43 5.42 -3.42
C THR A 72 -4.49 5.56 -2.34
N PHE A 73 -4.19 6.33 -1.30
CA PHE A 73 -5.09 6.61 -0.17
C PHE A 73 -5.68 8.02 -0.25
N GLU A 74 -6.98 8.18 -0.01
CA GLU A 74 -7.64 9.49 -0.14
C GLU A 74 -7.63 10.31 1.16
N TYR A 75 -7.75 9.66 2.31
CA TYR A 75 -7.86 10.31 3.63
C TYR A 75 -6.64 10.04 4.53
N GLY A 76 -5.46 10.06 3.92
CA GLY A 76 -4.19 9.85 4.58
C GLY A 76 -3.76 8.38 4.61
N ARG A 77 -2.45 8.18 4.50
CA ARG A 77 -1.86 6.84 4.48
C ARG A 77 -1.79 6.25 5.89
N PRO A 78 -1.84 4.91 6.03
CA PRO A 78 -1.73 4.25 7.32
C PRO A 78 -0.44 4.62 8.04
N THR A 79 -0.53 4.84 9.35
CA THR A 79 0.66 4.98 10.20
C THR A 79 1.31 3.63 10.46
N ILE A 80 0.56 2.52 10.38
CA ILE A 80 1.12 1.16 10.41
C ILE A 80 0.39 0.27 9.40
N MET A 81 1.12 -0.35 8.48
CA MET A 81 0.61 -1.38 7.58
C MET A 81 1.69 -2.39 7.14
N ILE A 82 1.25 -3.53 6.63
CA ILE A 82 2.12 -4.58 6.07
C ILE A 82 1.59 -4.96 4.70
N LEU A 83 2.49 -5.09 3.71
CA LEU A 83 2.23 -5.81 2.47
C LEU A 83 2.77 -7.23 2.65
N ASP A 84 1.90 -8.23 2.61
CA ASP A 84 2.26 -9.65 2.54
C ASP A 84 2.14 -10.16 1.09
N LYS A 85 2.86 -11.23 0.78
CA LYS A 85 2.65 -12.01 -0.44
C LYS A 85 2.47 -13.49 -0.13
N SER A 86 1.86 -14.19 -1.08
CA SER A 86 1.77 -15.65 -1.13
C SER A 86 2.31 -16.15 -2.47
N MET A 87 2.86 -17.35 -2.47
CA MET A 87 3.26 -18.09 -3.69
C MET A 87 2.50 -19.43 -3.84
N ASP A 88 1.58 -19.75 -2.94
CA ASP A 88 0.87 -21.04 -2.88
C ASP A 88 -0.66 -20.86 -2.83
N HIS A 89 -1.17 -19.86 -3.55
CA HIS A 89 -2.59 -19.51 -3.66
C HIS A 89 -3.26 -19.16 -2.32
N GLY A 90 -2.52 -18.49 -1.43
CA GLY A 90 -3.01 -17.93 -0.17
C GLY A 90 -2.97 -18.90 1.00
N ARG A 91 -2.35 -20.07 0.83
CA ARG A 91 -2.22 -21.09 1.90
C ARG A 91 -1.21 -20.66 2.95
N SER A 92 -0.09 -20.07 2.52
CA SER A 92 0.90 -19.44 3.37
C SER A 92 1.15 -18.00 2.97
N TRP A 93 1.57 -17.20 3.94
CA TRP A 93 1.79 -15.77 3.76
C TRP A 93 3.14 -15.40 4.35
N GLN A 94 3.90 -14.60 3.61
CA GLN A 94 5.16 -14.04 4.06
C GLN A 94 5.12 -12.51 3.96
N PRO A 95 5.71 -11.78 4.93
CA PRO A 95 5.85 -10.35 4.81
C PRO A 95 6.67 -9.98 3.59
N TYR A 96 6.21 -9.00 2.84
CA TYR A 96 6.89 -8.47 1.66
C TYR A 96 7.54 -7.12 1.95
N GLN A 97 6.83 -6.24 2.67
CA GLN A 97 7.36 -4.97 3.17
C GLN A 97 6.53 -4.45 4.35
N PHE A 98 7.20 -3.85 5.33
CA PHE A 98 6.58 -3.19 6.47
C PHE A 98 6.59 -1.67 6.29
N TYR A 99 5.54 -1.01 6.74
CA TYR A 99 5.40 0.44 6.70
C TYR A 99 4.93 0.92 8.06
N ALA A 100 5.69 1.83 8.66
CA ALA A 100 5.35 2.40 9.95
C ALA A 100 5.82 3.86 10.03
N ASP A 101 5.16 4.70 10.81
CA ASP A 101 5.66 6.04 11.14
C ASP A 101 6.85 5.99 12.11
N ASP A 102 6.92 4.94 12.93
CA ASP A 102 8.09 4.52 13.70
C ASP A 102 8.30 3.00 13.53
N CYS A 103 9.31 2.62 12.75
CA CYS A 103 9.59 1.21 12.44
C CYS A 103 10.12 0.42 13.64
N LEU A 104 10.82 1.08 14.57
CA LEU A 104 11.40 0.44 15.73
C LEU A 104 10.31 0.11 16.74
N ASP A 105 9.40 1.06 17.00
CA ASP A 105 8.26 0.86 17.89
C ASP A 105 7.26 -0.19 17.34
N ALA A 106 6.88 -0.07 16.06
CA ALA A 106 5.81 -0.90 15.50
C ALA A 106 6.23 -2.36 15.23
N PHE A 107 7.48 -2.57 14.79
CA PHE A 107 7.93 -3.88 14.29
C PHE A 107 9.29 -4.32 14.82
N ASN A 108 9.92 -3.55 15.72
CA ASN A 108 11.29 -3.80 16.19
C ASN A 108 12.30 -3.90 15.03
N MET A 109 12.15 -3.05 14.01
CA MET A 109 12.99 -3.02 12.82
C MET A 109 13.61 -1.63 12.66
N ALA A 110 14.91 -1.57 12.32
CA ALA A 110 15.52 -0.32 11.90
C ALA A 110 14.92 0.16 10.56
N PRO A 111 14.56 1.46 10.42
CA PRO A 111 14.02 1.98 9.17
C PRO A 111 15.06 1.94 8.06
N LYS A 112 14.67 1.48 6.88
CA LYS A 112 15.52 1.40 5.68
C LYS A 112 14.75 1.78 4.43
N ARG A 113 15.47 2.25 3.39
CA ARG A 113 14.94 2.42 2.05
C ARG A 113 15.56 1.40 1.11
N VAL A 114 14.89 1.10 -0.01
CA VAL A 114 15.42 0.17 -1.01
C VAL A 114 16.79 0.59 -1.53
N ARG A 115 17.02 1.91 -1.71
CA ARG A 115 18.32 2.46 -2.14
C ARG A 115 19.48 2.20 -1.17
N ASP A 116 19.19 1.84 0.08
CA ASP A 116 20.18 1.52 1.10
C ASP A 116 20.57 0.03 1.09
N LEU A 117 19.95 -0.78 0.21
CA LEU A 117 20.24 -2.20 0.07
C LEU A 117 21.45 -2.42 -0.86
N SER A 118 22.33 -3.31 -0.43
CA SER A 118 23.38 -3.86 -1.30
C SER A 118 22.80 -4.90 -2.27
N PRO A 119 23.43 -5.15 -3.43
CA PRO A 119 23.03 -6.22 -4.36
C PRO A 119 22.81 -7.58 -3.69
N ALA A 120 23.66 -7.95 -2.72
CA ALA A 120 23.56 -9.23 -2.00
C ALA A 120 22.30 -9.35 -1.10
N ASN A 121 21.70 -8.23 -0.71
CA ASN A 121 20.56 -8.18 0.21
C ASN A 121 19.32 -7.57 -0.47
N ILE A 122 19.26 -7.57 -1.80
CA ILE A 122 18.21 -6.87 -2.54
C ILE A 122 16.81 -7.49 -2.36
N THR A 123 16.74 -8.74 -1.92
CA THR A 123 15.50 -9.46 -1.59
C THR A 123 15.14 -9.36 -0.10
N LYS A 124 15.89 -8.57 0.67
CA LYS A 124 15.61 -8.39 2.10
C LYS A 124 14.30 -7.61 2.28
N VAL A 125 13.44 -8.18 3.12
CA VAL A 125 12.24 -7.50 3.64
C VAL A 125 12.68 -6.41 4.62
N LEU A 126 12.11 -5.22 4.46
CA LEU A 126 12.46 -4.03 5.23
C LEU A 126 11.23 -3.39 5.85
N CYS A 127 11.47 -2.52 6.83
CA CYS A 127 10.50 -1.54 7.29
C CYS A 127 10.92 -0.16 6.77
N THR A 128 9.99 0.57 6.16
CA THR A 128 10.22 1.94 5.68
C THR A 128 9.29 2.92 6.37
N GLU A 129 9.84 4.06 6.75
CA GLU A 129 9.09 5.18 7.31
C GLU A 129 8.64 6.20 6.25
N GLN A 130 9.10 6.03 5.01
CA GLN A 130 8.95 7.00 3.93
C GLN A 130 7.47 7.28 3.58
N TYR A 131 6.60 6.29 3.75
CA TYR A 131 5.20 6.35 3.33
C TYR A 131 4.20 6.44 4.49
N SER A 132 4.68 6.49 5.74
CA SER A 132 3.81 6.50 6.93
C SER A 132 4.06 7.71 7.84
N ARG A 133 5.24 8.34 7.78
CA ARG A 133 5.48 9.59 8.50
C ARG A 133 4.64 10.73 7.93
N TRP A 134 4.08 11.51 8.84
CA TRP A 134 3.26 12.68 8.51
C TRP A 134 4.07 13.83 7.91
N VAL A 135 5.22 14.15 8.51
CA VAL A 135 6.09 15.25 8.08
C VAL A 135 6.72 14.92 6.72
N GLY A 136 6.56 15.83 5.75
CA GLY A 136 7.08 15.65 4.39
C GLY A 136 6.15 14.89 3.44
N SER A 137 4.96 14.49 3.90
CA SER A 137 4.06 13.63 3.12
C SER A 137 2.56 13.91 3.32
N LYS A 138 2.23 15.05 3.91
CA LYS A 138 0.86 15.48 4.25
C LYS A 138 -0.12 15.43 3.05
N ASN A 139 0.39 15.63 1.83
CA ASN A 139 -0.40 15.61 0.60
C ASN A 139 -0.08 14.42 -0.31
N ASP A 140 0.85 13.54 0.09
CA ASP A 140 1.18 12.35 -0.69
C ASP A 140 0.22 11.23 -0.29
N LYS A 141 -0.58 10.81 -1.27
CA LYS A 141 -1.57 9.75 -1.14
C LYS A 141 -0.98 8.36 -1.33
N ASN A 142 0.23 8.28 -1.87
CA ASN A 142 0.78 7.03 -2.37
C ASN A 142 1.63 6.29 -1.34
N VAL A 143 1.42 4.98 -1.25
CA VAL A 143 2.33 4.01 -0.66
C VAL A 143 2.87 3.14 -1.79
N LYS A 144 4.19 2.92 -1.83
CA LYS A 144 4.83 2.12 -2.89
C LYS A 144 5.58 0.93 -2.33
N PHE A 145 5.51 -0.18 -3.06
CA PHE A 145 6.51 -1.24 -2.99
C PHE A 145 7.46 -1.07 -4.17
N GLU A 146 8.72 -0.71 -3.89
CA GLU A 146 9.64 -0.15 -4.90
C GLU A 146 10.38 -1.24 -5.70
N VAL A 147 9.69 -1.86 -6.65
CA VAL A 147 10.23 -2.86 -7.59
C VAL A 147 11.28 -2.24 -8.51
N ARG A 148 10.99 -1.06 -9.10
CA ARG A 148 11.92 -0.37 -10.00
C ARG A 148 13.24 -0.04 -9.31
N ALA A 149 13.16 0.38 -8.04
CA ALA A 149 14.35 0.70 -7.26
C ALA A 149 15.21 -0.54 -7.00
N ARG A 150 14.60 -1.72 -6.82
CA ARG A 150 15.32 -2.99 -6.71
C ARG A 150 15.94 -3.41 -8.03
N PHE A 151 15.22 -3.26 -9.15
CA PHE A 151 15.74 -3.52 -10.49
C PHE A 151 16.90 -2.60 -10.85
N ALA A 152 16.83 -1.33 -10.47
CA ALA A 152 17.87 -0.34 -10.76
C ALA A 152 19.23 -0.68 -10.16
N VAL A 153 19.28 -1.51 -9.12
CA VAL A 153 20.55 -2.02 -8.55
C VAL A 153 21.33 -2.86 -9.57
N PHE A 154 20.64 -3.55 -10.49
CA PHE A 154 21.27 -4.38 -11.52
C PHE A 154 21.20 -3.73 -12.91
N ALA A 155 20.08 -3.08 -13.25
CA ALA A 155 19.86 -2.47 -14.57
C ALA A 155 20.32 -1.00 -14.67
N GLY A 156 20.83 -0.42 -13.57
CA GLY A 156 21.18 0.98 -13.46
C GLY A 156 19.96 1.91 -13.23
N PRO A 157 20.19 3.18 -12.86
CA PRO A 157 19.12 4.10 -12.43
C PRO A 157 18.08 4.42 -13.52
N ARG A 158 18.45 4.25 -14.79
CA ARG A 158 17.55 4.44 -15.94
C ARG A 158 16.92 3.14 -16.46
N LEU A 159 17.18 2.00 -15.80
CA LEU A 159 16.73 0.66 -16.23
C LEU A 159 17.11 0.34 -17.69
N GLN A 160 18.30 0.75 -18.11
CA GLN A 160 18.77 0.56 -19.49
C GLN A 160 19.56 -0.76 -19.66
N ASN A 161 20.20 -1.25 -18.60
CA ASN A 161 21.00 -2.47 -18.63
C ASN A 161 20.16 -3.70 -18.26
N MET A 162 19.09 -3.95 -19.02
CA MET A 162 18.14 -5.04 -18.73
C MET A 162 18.77 -6.42 -18.85
N ASP A 163 19.75 -6.62 -19.75
CA ASP A 163 20.48 -7.88 -19.90
C ASP A 163 21.18 -8.30 -18.59
N SER A 164 21.75 -7.33 -17.86
CA SER A 164 22.35 -7.59 -16.55
C SER A 164 21.31 -7.99 -15.52
N LEU A 165 20.14 -7.36 -15.51
CA LEU A 165 19.04 -7.73 -14.62
C LEU A 165 18.54 -9.15 -14.91
N TYR A 166 18.29 -9.49 -16.18
CA TYR A 166 17.83 -10.84 -16.55
C TYR A 166 18.86 -11.91 -16.18
N THR A 167 20.14 -11.68 -16.47
CA THR A 167 21.24 -12.56 -16.06
C THR A 167 21.25 -12.77 -14.54
N ARG A 168 20.95 -11.73 -13.75
CA ARG A 168 20.86 -11.84 -12.28
C ARG A 168 19.60 -12.55 -11.82
N MET A 169 18.47 -12.36 -12.47
CA MET A 169 17.23 -13.09 -12.16
C MET A 169 17.40 -14.60 -12.33
N GLU A 170 18.20 -15.03 -13.31
CA GLU A 170 18.52 -16.44 -13.55
C GLU A 170 19.59 -16.99 -12.59
N SER A 171 20.67 -16.22 -12.35
CA SER A 171 21.82 -16.69 -11.58
C SER A 171 21.71 -16.51 -10.07
N MET A 172 20.95 -15.51 -9.59
CA MET A 172 20.82 -15.21 -8.16
C MET A 172 19.61 -15.95 -7.57
N LYS A 173 19.89 -16.94 -6.73
CA LYS A 173 18.87 -17.74 -6.05
C LYS A 173 17.87 -16.85 -5.30
N GLY A 174 16.58 -17.07 -5.56
CA GLY A 174 15.47 -16.39 -4.88
C GLY A 174 15.20 -14.96 -5.35
N LEU A 175 15.99 -14.40 -6.28
CA LEU A 175 15.71 -13.06 -6.81
C LEU A 175 14.42 -13.05 -7.63
N LYS A 176 14.28 -14.01 -8.56
CA LYS A 176 13.05 -14.18 -9.33
C LYS A 176 11.85 -14.45 -8.42
N ASP A 177 11.98 -15.46 -7.55
CA ASP A 177 10.93 -15.83 -6.59
C ASP A 177 10.52 -14.66 -5.69
N PHE A 178 11.42 -13.72 -5.39
CA PHE A 178 11.09 -12.52 -4.62
C PHE A 178 10.03 -11.67 -5.33
N PHE A 179 10.09 -11.53 -6.66
CA PHE A 179 9.09 -10.78 -7.44
C PHE A 179 7.89 -11.62 -7.87
N THR A 180 7.96 -12.94 -7.71
CA THR A 180 6.87 -13.87 -8.01
C THR A 180 5.83 -13.92 -6.88
N PHE A 181 4.54 -13.96 -7.24
CA PHE A 181 3.42 -14.08 -6.30
C PHE A 181 2.19 -14.71 -6.97
N THR A 182 1.30 -15.29 -6.15
CA THR A 182 -0.06 -15.70 -6.52
C THR A 182 -1.11 -14.81 -5.87
N ASN A 183 -0.79 -14.22 -4.71
CA ASN A 183 -1.68 -13.33 -3.98
C ASN A 183 -0.85 -12.25 -3.26
N LEU A 184 -1.47 -11.10 -3.06
CA LEU A 184 -0.98 -10.02 -2.23
C LEU A 184 -2.01 -9.73 -1.14
N ARG A 185 -1.56 -9.32 0.04
CA ARG A 185 -2.46 -8.92 1.13
C ARG A 185 -1.94 -7.68 1.81
N LEU A 186 -2.78 -6.64 1.83
CA LEU A 186 -2.57 -5.48 2.68
C LEU A 186 -3.17 -5.76 4.04
N ARG A 187 -2.37 -5.58 5.09
CA ARG A 187 -2.80 -5.60 6.49
C ARG A 187 -2.69 -4.19 7.04
N LEU A 188 -3.82 -3.50 7.13
CA LEU A 188 -3.91 -2.15 7.66
C LEU A 188 -4.08 -2.25 9.18
N LEU A 189 -3.12 -1.72 9.93
CA LEU A 189 -3.04 -1.93 11.39
C LEU A 189 -3.33 -0.65 12.20
N ARG A 190 -2.99 0.53 11.65
CA ARG A 190 -3.32 1.83 12.26
C ARG A 190 -3.56 2.91 11.18
N PRO A 191 -4.69 3.66 11.23
CA PRO A 191 -5.00 4.68 10.23
C PRO A 191 -4.08 5.90 10.35
N ALA A 192 -4.26 6.87 9.45
CA ALA A 192 -3.58 8.15 9.50
C ALA A 192 -3.96 8.92 10.77
N LEU A 193 -2.98 9.47 11.49
CA LEU A 193 -3.24 10.24 12.73
C LEU A 193 -3.11 11.76 12.56
N GLY A 194 -2.61 12.22 11.42
CA GLY A 194 -2.38 13.66 11.19
C GLY A 194 -1.13 14.21 11.89
N GLY A 195 -0.18 13.35 12.27
CA GLY A 195 1.05 13.75 12.97
C GLY A 195 0.82 14.23 14.40
N THR A 196 -0.29 13.83 15.00
CA THR A 196 -0.66 14.16 16.37
C THR A 196 -1.30 12.94 17.05
N TYR A 197 -1.56 13.04 18.34
CA TYR A 197 -2.25 12.01 19.10
C TYR A 197 -3.71 11.84 18.62
N VAL A 198 -4.30 10.68 18.92
CA VAL A 198 -5.71 10.41 18.61
C VAL A 198 -6.59 11.42 19.34
N GLN A 199 -7.38 12.19 18.58
CA GLN A 199 -8.38 13.11 19.11
C GLN A 199 -9.67 12.34 19.41
N ARG A 200 -9.85 11.98 20.69
CA ARG A 200 -10.97 11.12 21.12
C ARG A 200 -12.36 11.76 20.92
N ASP A 201 -12.43 13.09 20.91
CA ASP A 201 -13.68 13.81 20.71
C ASP A 201 -14.14 13.81 19.23
N ASN A 202 -13.27 13.38 18.30
CA ASN A 202 -13.59 13.30 16.88
C ASN A 202 -12.99 12.05 16.24
N LEU A 203 -13.57 10.88 16.55
CA LEU A 203 -13.14 9.60 16.00
C LEU A 203 -13.61 9.36 14.55
N LEU A 204 -14.53 10.18 14.05
CA LEU A 204 -15.12 10.04 12.71
C LEU A 204 -14.13 10.31 11.59
N LYS A 205 -13.08 11.09 11.86
CA LYS A 205 -12.05 11.41 10.87
C LYS A 205 -11.01 10.30 10.65
N TYR A 206 -11.06 9.21 11.45
CA TYR A 206 -10.10 8.12 11.36
C TYR A 206 -10.75 6.91 10.69
N PHE A 207 -10.37 6.64 9.44
CA PHE A 207 -10.78 5.49 8.65
C PHE A 207 -9.72 5.25 7.56
N TYR A 208 -9.80 4.12 6.87
CA TYR A 208 -9.03 3.92 5.64
C TYR A 208 -9.91 4.21 4.44
N ALA A 209 -9.32 4.84 3.42
CA ALA A 209 -9.95 4.98 2.13
C ALA A 209 -8.91 4.82 1.02
N ILE A 210 -9.18 3.94 0.07
CA ILE A 210 -8.26 3.59 -1.03
C ILE A 210 -8.98 3.79 -2.34
N SER A 211 -8.44 4.66 -3.19
CA SER A 211 -8.96 4.97 -4.52
C SER A 211 -8.40 4.07 -5.60
N ASN A 212 -7.16 3.59 -5.44
CA ASN A 212 -6.56 2.72 -6.45
C ASN A 212 -5.50 1.80 -5.87
N ILE A 213 -5.43 0.58 -6.40
CA ILE A 213 -4.32 -0.36 -6.19
C ILE A 213 -3.85 -0.83 -7.57
N ASP A 214 -2.67 -0.36 -7.97
CA ASP A 214 -2.02 -0.77 -9.20
C ASP A 214 -0.96 -1.85 -8.92
N VAL A 215 -1.06 -2.98 -9.61
CA VAL A 215 -0.17 -4.14 -9.48
C VAL A 215 0.32 -4.56 -10.87
N PRO A 216 1.38 -3.94 -11.39
CA PRO A 216 1.90 -4.25 -12.73
C PRO A 216 2.61 -5.61 -12.75
N ALA A 217 2.00 -6.62 -13.36
CA ALA A 217 2.50 -8.00 -13.39
C ALA A 217 2.01 -8.81 -14.62
#